data_AF-A0A1F8QP91-F1
#
_entry.id   AF-A0A1F8QP91-F1
#
_cell.length_a   1.000
_cell.length_b   1.000
_cell.length_c   1.000
_cell.angle_alpha   90.00
_cell.angle_beta   90.00
_cell.angle_gamma   90.00
#
_symmetry.space_group_name_H-M   'P 1'
#
loop_
_entity.id
_entity.type
_entity.pdbx_description
1 polymer ?
#
loop_
_entity_poly.entity_id
_entity_poly.type
_entity_poly.pdbx_seq_one_letter_code
_entity_poly.pdbx_strand_id
1 'polypeptide(L)'
;MPFFSFDPYNFFIGFLTATIFWWLVGKARPLWNDVKQGLREQSNAAQVLRSSTVEENHRRLTLRRAQGMHLAAPLFALNDILLEPLLMAPPPSVEPGRLPTPDDLVTQTLP
;
A
#
# COMPACT_ATOMS: atom_id res chain seq x y z
N MET A 1 55.81 22.24 -16.19
CA MET A 1 55.29 21.06 -16.91
C MET A 1 55.80 19.84 -16.15
N PRO A 2 54.95 18.98 -15.55
CA PRO A 2 55.46 17.81 -14.83
C PRO A 2 56.10 16.84 -15.84
N PHE A 3 57.37 16.50 -15.61
CA PHE A 3 58.07 15.46 -16.36
C PHE A 3 57.59 14.10 -15.85
N PHE A 4 56.77 13.40 -16.62
CA PHE A 4 56.46 12.00 -16.35
C PHE A 4 57.70 11.15 -16.69
N SER A 5 58.50 10.85 -15.67
CA SER A 5 59.56 9.86 -15.78
C SER A 5 58.91 8.48 -15.86
N PHE A 6 58.90 7.87 -17.05
CA PHE A 6 58.50 6.48 -17.23
C PHE A 6 59.55 5.57 -16.61
N ASP A 7 59.37 5.27 -15.34
CA ASP A 7 60.18 4.28 -14.63
C ASP A 7 59.57 2.88 -14.83
N PRO A 8 60.30 1.93 -15.45
CA PRO A 8 59.85 0.55 -15.60
C PRO A 8 59.35 -0.09 -14.30
N TYR A 9 59.92 0.28 -13.14
CA TYR A 9 59.49 -0.25 -11.85
C TYR A 9 58.06 0.15 -11.49
N ASN A 10 57.70 1.43 -11.69
CA ASN A 10 56.34 1.91 -11.45
C ASN A 10 55.32 1.27 -12.39
N PHE A 11 55.72 0.97 -13.63
CA PHE A 11 54.87 0.25 -14.57
C PHE A 11 54.53 -1.16 -14.06
N PHE A 12 55.54 -1.93 -13.61
CA PHE A 12 55.29 -3.28 -13.08
C PHE A 12 54.47 -3.27 -11.79
N ILE A 13 54.68 -2.31 -10.90
CA ILE A 13 53.88 -2.16 -9.68
C ILE A 13 52.43 -1.84 -10.04
N GLY A 14 52.20 -0.91 -10.97
CA GLY A 14 50.87 -0.59 -11.46
C GLY A 14 50.18 -1.80 -12.10
N PHE A 15 50.90 -2.56 -12.92
CA PHE A 15 50.40 -3.77 -13.56
C PHE A 15 50.03 -4.86 -12.54
N LEU A 16 50.89 -5.10 -11.56
CA LEU A 16 50.64 -6.07 -10.49
C LEU A 16 49.42 -5.66 -9.67
N THR A 17 49.32 -4.39 -9.30
CA THR A 17 48.21 -3.84 -8.53
C THR A 17 46.90 -3.96 -9.30
N ALA A 18 46.89 -3.64 -10.59
CA ALA A 18 45.72 -3.78 -11.45
C ALA A 18 45.30 -5.24 -11.61
N THR A 19 46.25 -6.16 -11.73
CA THR A 19 45.99 -7.60 -11.86
C THR A 19 45.35 -8.16 -10.58
N ILE A 20 45.89 -7.81 -9.42
CA ILE A 20 45.33 -8.20 -8.12
C ILE A 20 43.94 -7.58 -7.94
N PHE A 21 43.79 -6.30 -8.26
CA PHE A 21 42.50 -5.60 -8.16
C PHE A 21 41.45 -6.27 -9.05
N TRP A 22 41.77 -6.56 -10.31
CA TRP A 22 40.85 -7.19 -11.24
C TRP A 22 40.46 -8.61 -10.81
N TRP A 23 41.43 -9.37 -10.28
CA TRP A 23 41.17 -10.69 -9.72
C TRP A 23 40.22 -10.63 -8.52
N LEU A 24 40.42 -9.66 -7.62
CA LEU A 24 39.60 -9.47 -6.42
C LEU A 24 38.16 -9.02 -6.78
N VAL A 25 38.02 -8.11 -7.74
CA VAL A 25 36.71 -7.70 -8.29
C VAL A 25 36.01 -8.87 -8.97
N GLY A 26 36.75 -9.68 -9.74
CA GLY A 26 36.22 -10.90 -10.36
C GLY A 26 35.68 -11.90 -9.34
N LYS A 27 36.38 -12.06 -8.20
CA LYS A 27 35.96 -12.93 -7.10
C LYS A 27 34.81 -12.34 -6.26
N ALA A 28 34.68 -11.01 -6.23
CA ALA A 28 33.59 -10.33 -5.53
C ALA A 28 32.25 -10.40 -6.30
N ARG A 29 32.27 -10.53 -7.64
CA ARG A 29 31.05 -10.63 -8.48
C ARG A 29 29.93 -11.55 -7.94
N PRO A 30 30.18 -12.79 -7.49
CA PRO A 30 29.11 -13.65 -6.97
C PRO A 30 28.38 -13.04 -5.77
N LEU A 31 29.09 -12.36 -4.86
CA LEU A 31 28.49 -11.74 -3.67
C LEU A 31 27.58 -10.54 -3.99
N TRP A 32 27.78 -9.89 -5.13
CA TRP A 32 26.94 -8.75 -5.54
C TRP A 32 25.50 -9.17 -5.85
N ASN A 33 25.30 -10.41 -6.28
CA ASN A 33 23.96 -10.92 -6.55
C ASN A 33 23.15 -11.07 -5.26
N ASP A 34 23.78 -11.61 -4.21
CA ASP A 34 23.15 -11.81 -2.91
C ASP A 34 22.80 -10.46 -2.25
N VAL A 35 23.71 -9.50 -2.31
CA VAL A 35 23.47 -8.13 -1.82
C VAL A 35 22.31 -7.46 -2.57
N LYS A 36 22.26 -7.62 -3.89
CA LYS A 36 21.19 -7.05 -4.73
C LYS A 36 19.83 -7.69 -4.43
N GLN A 37 19.80 -8.99 -4.13
CA GLN A 37 18.57 -9.69 -3.73
C GLN A 37 18.10 -9.22 -2.36
N GLY A 38 18.99 -9.15 -1.35
CA GLY A 38 18.64 -8.66 -0.01
C GLY A 38 18.11 -7.22 0.00
N LEU A 39 18.68 -6.34 -0.83
CA LEU A 39 18.18 -4.97 -0.99
C LEU A 39 16.77 -4.92 -1.61
N ARG A 40 16.49 -5.77 -2.59
CA ARG A 40 15.16 -5.87 -3.22
C ARG A 40 14.11 -6.43 -2.26
N GLU A 41 14.47 -7.43 -1.46
CA GLU A 41 13.57 -8.00 -0.45
C GLU A 41 13.24 -6.98 0.63
N GLN A 42 14.24 -6.23 1.12
CA GLN A 42 14.01 -5.15 2.08
C GLN A 42 13.11 -4.04 1.51
N SER A 43 13.31 -3.64 0.25
CA SER A 43 12.44 -2.64 -0.37
C SER A 43 11.00 -3.13 -0.53
N ASN A 44 10.82 -4.39 -0.92
CA ASN A 44 9.49 -4.98 -1.09
C ASN A 44 8.77 -5.13 0.27
N ALA A 45 9.47 -5.59 1.30
CA ALA A 45 8.93 -5.69 2.65
C ALA A 45 8.52 -4.32 3.20
N ALA A 46 9.35 -3.28 3.00
CA ALA A 46 9.02 -1.92 3.40
C ALA A 46 7.81 -1.36 2.62
N GLN A 47 7.65 -1.71 1.35
CA GLN A 47 6.52 -1.27 0.53
C GLN A 47 5.18 -1.88 1.00
N VAL A 48 5.17 -3.17 1.33
CA VAL A 48 3.98 -3.88 1.86
C VAL A 48 3.56 -3.34 3.23
N LEU A 49 4.52 -3.03 4.10
CA LEU A 49 4.24 -2.43 5.40
C LEU A 49 3.69 -1.00 5.28
N ARG A 50 4.16 -0.22 4.29
CA ARG A 50 3.67 1.13 4.04
C ARG A 50 2.23 1.16 3.54
N SER A 51 1.86 0.29 2.58
CA SER A 51 0.49 0.26 2.05
C SER A 51 -0.52 -0.18 3.12
N SER A 52 -0.22 -1.25 3.86
CA SER A 52 -1.09 -1.76 4.92
C SER A 52 -1.33 -0.74 6.04
N THR A 53 -0.32 0.03 6.42
CA THR A 53 -0.46 1.08 7.45
C THR A 53 -1.38 2.23 7.00
N VAL A 54 -1.29 2.64 5.73
CA VAL A 54 -2.14 3.71 5.18
C VAL A 54 -3.59 3.24 5.10
N GLU A 55 -3.83 2.03 4.59
CA GLU A 55 -5.16 1.46 4.45
C GLU A 55 -5.83 1.25 5.82
N GLU A 56 -5.11 0.72 6.80
CA GLU A 56 -5.64 0.52 8.16
C GLU A 56 -5.94 1.86 8.84
N ASN A 57 -5.10 2.87 8.66
CA ASN A 57 -5.37 4.21 9.18
C ASN A 57 -6.59 4.85 8.49
N HIS A 58 -6.72 4.69 7.19
CA HIS A 58 -7.88 5.17 6.44
C HIS A 58 -9.16 4.49 6.94
N ARG A 59 -9.15 3.16 7.08
CA ARG A 59 -10.26 2.37 7.61
C ARG A 59 -10.69 2.84 9.00
N ARG A 60 -9.73 3.05 9.91
CA ARG A 60 -10.00 3.56 11.27
C ARG A 60 -10.59 4.96 11.26
N LEU A 61 -10.07 5.86 10.43
CA LEU A 61 -10.58 7.23 10.33
C LEU A 61 -12.01 7.25 9.78
N THR A 62 -12.27 6.47 8.72
CA THR A 62 -13.58 6.34 8.10
C THR A 62 -14.60 5.77 9.09
N LEU A 63 -14.25 4.73 9.85
CA LEU A 63 -15.12 4.18 10.91
C LEU A 63 -15.44 5.21 11.98
N ARG A 64 -14.44 5.93 12.50
CA ARG A 64 -14.67 6.98 13.51
C ARG A 64 -15.56 8.10 12.99
N ARG A 65 -15.39 8.50 11.73
CA ARG A 65 -16.22 9.51 11.09
C ARG A 65 -17.66 9.03 10.93
N ALA A 66 -17.85 7.82 10.42
CA ALA A 66 -19.17 7.25 10.19
C ALA A 66 -19.95 7.05 11.51
N GLN A 67 -19.26 6.63 12.59
CA GLN A 67 -19.85 6.53 13.93
C GLN A 67 -20.48 7.86 14.39
N GLY A 68 -19.85 9.00 14.11
CA GLY A 68 -20.37 10.30 14.51
C GLY A 68 -21.52 10.83 13.65
N MET A 69 -21.82 10.19 12.51
CA MET A 69 -22.82 10.70 11.55
C MET A 69 -24.25 10.24 11.83
N HIS A 70 -24.45 9.23 12.68
CA HIS A 70 -25.79 8.75 13.02
C HIS A 70 -26.29 9.33 14.36
N LEU A 71 -27.60 9.57 14.46
CA LEU A 71 -28.22 10.21 15.64
C LEU A 71 -28.02 9.41 16.93
N ALA A 72 -27.91 8.09 16.80
CA ALA A 72 -27.75 7.16 17.92
C ALA A 72 -26.27 6.93 18.33
N ALA A 73 -25.32 7.72 17.79
CA ALA A 73 -23.88 7.58 18.00
C ALA A 73 -23.42 7.38 19.46
N PRO A 74 -24.01 8.07 20.47
CA PRO A 74 -23.57 7.93 21.86
C PRO A 74 -24.00 6.62 22.52
N LEU A 75 -25.01 5.94 21.98
CA LEU A 75 -25.68 4.81 22.63
C LEU A 75 -25.45 3.48 21.90
N PHE A 76 -25.19 3.52 20.60
CA PHE A 76 -25.04 2.32 19.77
C PHE A 76 -23.77 2.37 18.93
N ALA A 77 -23.02 1.27 18.89
CA ALA A 77 -21.91 1.14 17.96
C ALA A 77 -22.44 1.00 16.53
N LEU A 78 -21.78 1.63 15.56
CA LEU A 78 -22.20 1.63 14.17
C LEU A 78 -22.34 0.21 13.64
N ASN A 79 -21.42 -0.70 13.96
CA ASN A 79 -21.45 -2.10 13.51
C ASN A 79 -22.70 -2.87 13.97
N ASP A 80 -23.33 -2.48 15.08
CA ASP A 80 -24.51 -3.18 15.62
C ASP A 80 -25.80 -2.72 14.94
N ILE A 81 -25.80 -1.52 14.35
CA ILE A 81 -26.97 -0.91 13.69
C ILE A 81 -26.75 -0.70 12.19
N LEU A 82 -25.62 -1.17 11.66
CA LEU A 82 -25.27 -1.02 10.26
C LEU A 82 -26.18 -1.94 9.42
N LEU A 83 -27.15 -1.32 8.76
CA LEU A 83 -27.91 -1.97 7.71
C LEU A 83 -27.03 -2.02 6.46
N GLU A 84 -26.74 -3.22 5.97
CA GLU A 84 -26.04 -3.38 4.70
C GLU A 84 -26.88 -2.73 3.59
N PRO A 85 -26.34 -1.75 2.85
CA PRO A 85 -27.09 -1.08 1.80
C PRO A 85 -27.43 -2.09 0.71
N LEU A 86 -28.72 -2.29 0.47
CA LEU A 86 -29.19 -3.13 -0.62
C LEU A 86 -28.81 -2.46 -1.95
N LEU A 87 -28.02 -3.15 -2.78
CA LEU A 87 -27.62 -2.66 -4.10
C LEU A 87 -28.80 -2.56 -5.08
N MET A 88 -29.86 -3.33 -4.84
CA MET A 88 -31.11 -3.29 -5.57
C MET A 88 -32.24 -2.99 -4.60
N ALA A 89 -33.18 -2.14 -5.03
CA ALA A 89 -34.39 -1.91 -4.26
C ALA A 89 -35.09 -3.26 -3.98
N PRO A 90 -35.50 -3.53 -2.73
CA PRO A 90 -36.28 -4.72 -2.43
C PRO A 90 -37.56 -4.68 -3.28
N PRO A 91 -38.02 -5.84 -3.80
CA PRO A 91 -39.24 -5.89 -4.58
C PRO A 91 -40.41 -5.39 -3.72
N PRO A 92 -41.38 -4.67 -4.31
CA PRO A 92 -42.52 -4.16 -3.58
C PRO A 92 -43.31 -5.30 -2.94
N SER A 93 -43.69 -5.15 -1.67
CA SER A 93 -44.53 -6.12 -0.98
C SER A 93 -45.92 -6.12 -1.62
N VAL A 94 -46.29 -7.23 -2.27
CA VAL A 94 -47.59 -7.41 -2.91
C VAL A 94 -48.48 -8.29 -2.03
N GLU A 95 -49.45 -7.66 -1.35
CA GLU A 95 -50.52 -8.36 -0.64
C GLU A 95 -51.66 -8.72 -1.63
N PRO A 96 -52.11 -9.99 -1.69
CA PRO A 96 -53.23 -10.37 -2.57
C PRO A 96 -54.50 -9.57 -2.22
N GLY A 97 -55.03 -8.83 -3.19
CA GLY A 97 -56.24 -8.01 -3.03
C GLY A 97 -56.00 -6.57 -2.56
N ARG A 98 -54.74 -6.14 -2.38
CA ARG A 98 -54.38 -4.77 -2.01
C ARG A 98 -53.57 -4.11 -3.14
N LEU A 99 -53.89 -2.85 -3.46
CA LEU A 99 -53.06 -2.07 -4.37
C LEU A 99 -51.69 -1.82 -3.72
N PRO A 100 -50.57 -1.98 -4.45
CA PRO A 100 -49.24 -1.72 -3.93
C PRO A 100 -49.18 -0.27 -3.47
N THR A 101 -48.93 -0.07 -2.17
CA THR A 101 -48.77 1.28 -1.60
C THR A 101 -47.31 1.67 -1.83
N PRO A 102 -47.01 2.78 -2.52
CA PRO A 102 -45.64 3.29 -2.55
C PRO A 102 -45.24 3.72 -1.14
N ASP A 103 -44.17 3.14 -0.58
CA ASP A 103 -43.60 3.51 0.73
C ASP A 103 -42.90 4.89 0.70
N ASP A 104 -43.36 5.78 -0.18
CA ASP A 104 -42.75 7.08 -0.38
C ASP A 104 -43.36 8.11 0.59
N LEU A 105 -42.53 8.64 1.49
CA LEU A 105 -42.92 9.67 2.45
C LEU A 105 -43.10 11.05 1.79
N VAL A 106 -42.70 11.21 0.52
CA VAL A 106 -42.81 12.48 -0.22
C VAL A 106 -44.24 13.00 -0.22
N THR A 107 -45.25 12.11 -0.32
CA THR A 107 -46.67 12.51 -0.35
C THR A 107 -47.18 13.01 1.02
N GLN A 108 -46.52 12.65 2.13
CA GLN A 108 -46.87 13.13 3.48
C GLN A 108 -46.22 14.46 3.85
N THR A 109 -45.19 14.89 3.10
CA THR A 109 -44.40 16.10 3.41
C THR A 109 -44.67 17.29 2.48
N LEU A 110 -45.56 17.15 1.48
CA LEU A 110 -45.97 18.27 0.64
C LEU A 110 -47.14 19.03 1.29
N PRO A 111 -47.01 20.36 1.50
CA PRO A 111 -48.09 21.19 2.05
C PRO A 111 -49.24 21.41 1.06
#